data_AF-A0A496C722-F1
#
_entry.id   AF-A0A496C722-F1
#
_cell.length_a   1.000
_cell.length_b   1.000
_cell.length_c   1.000
_cell.angle_alpha   90.00
_cell.angle_beta   90.00
_cell.angle_gamma   90.00
#
_symmetry.space_group_name_H-M   'P 1'
#
loop_
_entity.id
_entity.type
_entity.pdbx_description
1 polymer ?
#
loop_
_entity_poly.entity_id
_entity_poly.type
_entity_poly.pdbx_seq_one_letter_code
_entity_poly.pdbx_strand_id
1 'polypeptide(L)'
;MNILFTLLVIVTVYNFYEIGYIQNDTETIKNEHKPTARLSAEMLGYYERHKELIYLQRMVQGLLLIFSLWLLKAELTGCILFLFAMVLLLLVYQFYNHIRGHWNMILYFMLVSIRYCSPLLLFSDNLSWSLFVLALMVFPVIKTTEFRSTKPTEITTNIYFRRYIIKFDKNRITGYRVMAYAFLSLIAFFFYWISFFSFMDVCLILYMFLFRCSLYLLIKSGFVFHEYLKN
;
A
#
# COMPACT_ATOMS: atom_id res chain seq x y z
N MET A 1 -9.81 -21.31 0.85
CA MET A 1 -10.31 -19.95 1.10
C MET A 1 -11.30 -19.58 0.00
N ASN A 2 -12.52 -19.14 0.33
CA ASN A 2 -13.53 -18.78 -0.67
C ASN A 2 -13.20 -17.41 -1.31
N ILE A 3 -13.53 -17.22 -2.58
CA ILE A 3 -13.43 -15.93 -3.29
C ILE A 3 -14.14 -14.81 -2.51
N LEU A 4 -15.32 -15.09 -1.95
CA LEU A 4 -16.07 -14.13 -1.13
C LEU A 4 -15.26 -13.63 0.07
N PHE A 5 -14.57 -14.52 0.77
CA PHE A 5 -13.72 -14.17 1.90
C PHE A 5 -12.61 -13.20 1.47
N THR A 6 -11.93 -13.53 0.37
CA THR A 6 -10.85 -12.70 -0.18
C THR A 6 -11.35 -11.29 -0.55
N LEU A 7 -12.51 -11.22 -1.21
CA LEU A 7 -13.13 -9.94 -1.58
C LEU A 7 -13.49 -9.11 -0.34
N LEU A 8 -14.05 -9.74 0.70
CA LEU A 8 -14.39 -9.04 1.94
C LEU A 8 -13.14 -8.49 2.65
N VAL A 9 -12.04 -9.25 2.70
CA VAL A 9 -10.78 -8.76 3.26
C VAL A 9 -10.28 -7.53 2.51
N ILE A 10 -10.28 -7.59 1.17
CA ILE A 10 -9.90 -6.45 0.33
C ILE A 10 -10.81 -5.26 0.63
N VAL A 11 -12.13 -5.41 0.53
CA VAL A 11 -13.08 -4.32 0.76
C VAL A 11 -12.92 -3.73 2.17
N THR A 12 -12.62 -4.55 3.18
CA THR A 12 -12.39 -4.08 4.54
C THR A 12 -11.16 -3.18 4.63
N VAL A 13 -10.02 -3.63 4.12
CA VAL A 13 -8.79 -2.83 4.12
C VAL A 13 -9.00 -1.51 3.38
N TYR A 14 -9.63 -1.56 2.21
CA TYR A 14 -9.89 -0.35 1.42
C TYR A 14 -10.89 0.60 2.08
N ASN A 15 -11.90 0.08 2.78
CA ASN A 15 -12.83 0.93 3.52
C ASN A 15 -12.14 1.77 4.60
N PHE A 16 -11.24 1.17 5.39
CA PHE A 16 -10.45 1.90 6.38
C PHE A 16 -9.40 2.82 5.72
N TYR A 17 -8.75 2.35 4.65
CA TYR A 17 -7.75 3.13 3.93
C TYR A 17 -8.35 4.39 3.28
N GLU A 18 -9.59 4.31 2.78
CA GLU A 18 -10.32 5.44 2.19
C GLU A 18 -10.60 6.57 3.19
N ILE A 19 -10.78 6.28 4.48
CA ILE A 19 -10.90 7.32 5.52
C ILE A 19 -9.70 8.26 5.49
N GLY A 20 -8.49 7.70 5.38
CA GLY A 20 -7.25 8.48 5.28
C GLY A 20 -7.16 9.32 4.00
N TYR A 21 -7.67 8.80 2.87
CA TYR A 21 -7.74 9.55 1.61
C TYR A 21 -8.74 10.69 1.67
N ILE A 22 -9.93 10.45 2.24
CA ILE A 22 -10.94 11.50 2.42
C ILE A 22 -10.33 12.65 3.20
N GLN A 23 -9.72 12.36 4.35
CA GLN A 23 -9.07 13.40 5.15
C GLN A 23 -7.90 14.08 4.44
N ASN A 24 -7.10 13.33 3.66
CA ASN A 24 -6.03 13.92 2.86
C ASN A 24 -6.59 14.92 1.84
N ASP A 25 -7.65 14.54 1.13
CA ASP A 25 -8.21 15.31 0.02
C ASP A 25 -9.18 16.41 0.45
N THR A 26 -9.60 16.45 1.73
CA THR A 26 -10.51 17.46 2.28
C THR A 26 -9.86 18.34 3.36
N GLU A 27 -9.24 17.76 4.38
CA GLU A 27 -8.67 18.51 5.51
C GLU A 27 -7.21 18.88 5.29
N THR A 28 -6.42 17.94 4.78
CA THR A 28 -4.96 18.13 4.69
C THR A 28 -4.63 19.20 3.65
N ILE A 29 -5.37 19.25 2.54
CA ILE A 29 -5.20 20.27 1.50
C ILE A 29 -5.36 21.70 2.01
N LYS A 30 -6.11 21.94 3.08
CA LYS A 30 -6.33 23.28 3.65
C LYS A 30 -5.04 23.86 4.24
N ASN A 31 -4.11 22.99 4.63
CA ASN A 31 -2.83 23.35 5.24
C ASN A 31 -1.65 23.31 4.24
N GLU A 32 -1.90 23.00 2.97
CA GLU A 32 -0.85 22.86 1.95
C GLU A 32 -0.60 24.16 1.18
N HIS A 33 0.67 24.50 0.96
CA HIS A 33 1.07 25.56 0.04
C HIS A 33 1.00 25.02 -1.40
N LYS A 34 -0.07 25.38 -2.15
CA LYS A 34 -0.48 24.83 -3.46
C LYS A 34 -1.02 23.38 -3.38
N PRO A 35 -2.27 23.21 -2.89
CA PRO A 35 -2.86 21.89 -2.72
C PRO A 35 -3.07 21.17 -4.05
N THR A 36 -2.93 19.85 -4.03
CA THR A 36 -3.36 19.01 -5.14
C THR A 36 -4.87 18.78 -5.03
N ALA A 37 -5.66 19.76 -5.45
CA ALA A 37 -7.12 19.69 -5.39
C ALA A 37 -7.65 18.58 -6.33
N ARG A 38 -8.26 17.55 -5.74
CA ARG A 38 -8.91 16.44 -6.46
C ARG A 38 -10.43 16.55 -6.48
N LEU A 39 -11.00 17.27 -5.51
CA LEU A 39 -12.44 17.43 -5.33
C LEU A 39 -12.90 18.79 -5.85
N SER A 40 -14.12 18.84 -6.40
CA SER A 40 -14.77 20.09 -6.76
C SER A 40 -15.19 20.87 -5.51
N ALA A 41 -15.41 22.18 -5.64
CA ALA A 41 -15.89 23.02 -4.54
C ALA A 41 -17.24 22.53 -3.98
N GLU A 42 -18.12 21.99 -4.83
CA GLU A 42 -19.40 21.40 -4.41
C GLU A 42 -19.19 20.15 -3.53
N MET A 43 -18.28 19.26 -3.93
CA MET A 43 -17.95 18.06 -3.15
C MET A 43 -17.33 18.41 -1.79
N LEU A 44 -16.45 19.42 -1.75
CA LEU A 44 -15.90 19.94 -0.49
C LEU A 44 -17.01 20.55 0.38
N GLY A 45 -17.93 21.31 -0.21
CA GLY A 45 -19.09 21.85 0.50
C GLY A 45 -20.02 20.76 1.06
N TYR A 46 -20.23 19.67 0.33
CA TYR A 46 -20.97 18.51 0.82
C TYR A 46 -20.25 17.85 2.01
N TYR A 47 -18.94 17.67 1.90
CA TYR A 47 -18.11 17.11 2.96
C TYR A 47 -18.20 17.94 4.25
N GLU A 48 -18.04 19.27 4.19
CA GLU A 48 -18.08 20.12 5.39
C GLU A 48 -19.41 20.00 6.15
N ARG A 49 -20.52 19.82 5.43
CA ARG A 49 -21.85 19.66 6.03
C ARG A 49 -22.08 18.27 6.66
N HIS A 50 -21.34 17.24 6.24
CA HIS A 50 -21.64 15.84 6.59
C HIS A 50 -20.42 15.04 7.10
N LYS A 51 -19.27 15.67 7.36
CA LYS A 51 -18.01 14.97 7.67
C LYS A 51 -18.13 13.94 8.79
N GLU A 52 -18.83 14.27 9.88
CA GLU A 52 -19.05 13.35 11.00
C GLU A 52 -19.80 12.10 10.57
N LEU A 53 -20.87 12.27 9.77
CA LEU A 53 -21.66 11.17 9.24
C LEU A 53 -20.85 10.30 8.27
N ILE A 54 -20.03 10.92 7.41
CA ILE A 54 -19.15 10.20 6.48
C ILE A 54 -18.18 9.30 7.24
N TYR A 55 -17.50 9.83 8.25
CA TYR A 55 -16.56 9.04 9.05
C TYR A 55 -17.28 7.97 9.89
N LEU A 56 -18.41 8.30 10.52
CA LEU A 56 -19.20 7.34 11.29
C LEU A 56 -19.68 6.17 10.43
N GLN A 57 -20.25 6.46 9.25
CA GLN A 57 -20.70 5.45 8.30
C GLN A 57 -19.54 4.51 7.93
N ARG A 58 -18.36 5.05 7.59
CA ARG A 58 -17.19 4.24 7.22
C ARG A 58 -16.70 3.37 8.37
N MET A 59 -16.71 3.88 9.60
CA MET A 59 -16.35 3.11 10.79
C MET A 59 -17.33 1.96 11.04
N VAL A 60 -18.64 2.24 10.99
CA VAL A 60 -19.68 1.21 11.16
C VAL A 60 -19.58 0.15 10.06
N GLN A 61 -19.43 0.57 8.80
CA GLN A 61 -19.21 -0.35 7.67
C GLN A 61 -17.98 -1.23 7.88
N GLY A 62 -16.85 -0.65 8.32
CA GLY A 62 -15.63 -1.40 8.59
C GLY A 62 -15.80 -2.45 9.68
N LEU A 63 -16.50 -2.11 10.77
CA LEU A 63 -16.81 -3.06 11.85
C LEU A 63 -17.73 -4.19 11.38
N LEU A 64 -18.77 -3.87 10.58
CA LEU A 64 -19.67 -4.88 10.00
C LEU A 64 -18.93 -5.82 9.04
N LEU A 65 -17.99 -5.32 8.26
CA LEU A 65 -17.17 -6.14 7.37
C LEU A 65 -16.25 -7.09 8.15
N ILE A 66 -15.60 -6.62 9.22
CA ILE A 66 -14.79 -7.48 10.11
C ILE A 66 -15.67 -8.53 10.80
N PHE A 67 -16.85 -8.14 11.28
CA PHE A 67 -17.80 -9.08 11.85
C PHE A 67 -18.24 -10.14 10.83
N SER A 68 -18.43 -9.75 9.57
CA SER A 68 -18.75 -10.68 8.48
C SER A 68 -17.61 -11.66 8.20
N LEU A 69 -16.35 -11.24 8.32
CA LEU A 69 -15.19 -12.14 8.21
C LEU A 69 -15.19 -13.20 9.32
N TRP A 70 -15.54 -12.81 10.55
CA TRP A 70 -15.72 -13.75 11.66
C TRP A 70 -16.86 -14.75 11.41
N LEU A 71 -18.02 -14.30 10.90
CA LEU A 71 -19.12 -15.19 10.49
C LEU A 71 -18.69 -16.19 9.40
N LEU A 72 -17.77 -15.80 8.52
CA LEU A 72 -17.16 -16.66 7.50
C LEU A 72 -16.00 -17.53 8.03
N LYS A 73 -15.95 -17.75 9.36
CA LYS A 73 -15.01 -18.63 10.06
C LYS A 73 -13.56 -18.13 10.08
N ALA A 74 -13.33 -16.81 10.00
CA ALA A 74 -12.05 -16.28 10.47
C ALA A 74 -11.91 -16.51 11.98
N GLU A 75 -10.70 -16.82 12.42
CA GLU A 75 -10.37 -16.98 13.84
C GLU A 75 -10.65 -15.68 14.61
N LEU A 76 -11.23 -15.78 15.80
CA LEU A 76 -11.55 -14.60 16.61
C LEU A 76 -10.29 -13.79 16.93
N THR A 77 -9.20 -14.47 17.32
CA THR A 77 -7.89 -13.84 17.58
C THR A 77 -7.39 -13.10 16.35
N GLY A 78 -7.46 -13.73 15.16
CA GLY A 78 -7.07 -13.10 13.91
C GLY A 78 -7.91 -11.87 13.56
N CYS A 79 -9.22 -11.91 13.78
CA CYS A 79 -10.12 -10.76 13.61
C CYS A 79 -9.76 -9.60 14.56
N ILE A 80 -9.41 -9.89 15.81
CA ILE A 80 -8.99 -8.87 16.79
C ILE A 80 -7.66 -8.23 16.36
N LEU A 81 -6.67 -9.03 15.96
CA LEU A 81 -5.38 -8.53 15.46
C LEU A 81 -5.56 -7.69 14.18
N PHE A 82 -6.42 -8.14 13.27
CA PHE A 82 -6.75 -7.41 12.06
C PHE A 82 -7.45 -6.07 12.36
N LEU A 83 -8.41 -6.06 13.30
CA LEU A 83 -9.04 -4.82 13.77
C LEU A 83 -8.01 -3.86 14.37
N PHE A 84 -7.11 -4.36 15.21
CA PHE A 84 -6.03 -3.55 15.77
C PHE A 84 -5.14 -2.96 14.66
N ALA A 85 -4.82 -3.75 13.63
CA ALA A 85 -4.08 -3.26 12.46
C ALA A 85 -4.86 -2.20 11.67
N MET A 86 -6.19 -2.30 11.55
CA MET A 86 -7.01 -1.24 10.92
C MET A 86 -7.03 0.05 11.74
N VAL A 87 -7.11 -0.04 13.07
CA VAL A 87 -6.99 1.14 13.95
C VAL A 87 -5.60 1.77 13.83
N LEU A 88 -4.54 0.94 13.84
CA LEU A 88 -3.17 1.41 13.64
C LEU A 88 -3.00 2.05 12.25
N LEU A 89 -3.62 1.50 11.20
CA LEU A 89 -3.62 2.09 9.86
C LEU A 89 -4.15 3.53 9.91
N LEU A 90 -5.31 3.74 10.56
CA LEU A 90 -5.90 5.07 10.72
C LEU A 90 -4.98 6.02 11.49
N LEU A 91 -4.39 5.57 12.60
CA LEU A 91 -3.47 6.38 13.42
C LEU A 91 -2.23 6.80 12.62
N VAL A 92 -1.57 5.85 11.93
CA VAL A 92 -0.41 6.16 11.08
C VAL A 92 -0.82 7.13 9.96
N TYR A 93 -2.03 7.00 9.41
CA TYR A 93 -2.53 7.91 8.39
C TYR A 93 -2.71 9.34 8.92
N GLN A 94 -3.19 9.50 10.15
CA GLN A 94 -3.23 10.81 10.82
C GLN A 94 -1.84 11.44 10.85
N PHE A 95 -0.84 10.72 11.37
CA PHE A 95 0.52 11.24 11.43
C PHE A 95 1.10 11.54 10.04
N TYR A 96 0.86 10.68 9.07
CA TYR A 96 1.30 10.85 7.67
C TYR A 96 0.73 12.14 7.05
N ASN A 97 -0.54 12.45 7.34
CA ASN A 97 -1.20 13.64 6.82
C ASN A 97 -0.67 14.93 7.44
N HIS A 98 -0.29 14.91 8.73
CA HIS A 98 0.22 16.10 9.43
C HIS A 98 1.72 16.33 9.22
N ILE A 99 2.52 15.27 9.15
CA ILE A 99 3.98 15.38 9.09
C ILE A 99 4.44 15.54 7.64
N ARG A 100 5.20 16.60 7.37
CA ARG A 100 5.89 16.83 6.09
C ARG A 100 7.40 16.65 6.27
N GLY A 101 8.08 16.09 5.26
CA GLY A 101 9.54 15.91 5.26
C GLY A 101 10.00 14.45 5.17
N HIS A 102 11.18 14.15 5.73
CA HIS A 102 11.84 12.83 5.65
C HIS A 102 11.05 11.73 6.39
N TRP A 103 10.48 12.08 7.55
CA TRP A 103 9.63 11.19 8.34
C TRP A 103 8.42 10.67 7.56
N ASN A 104 7.98 11.39 6.53
CA ASN A 104 6.86 10.99 5.70
C ASN A 104 7.15 9.69 4.91
N MET A 105 8.41 9.40 4.59
CA MET A 105 8.79 8.14 3.94
C MET A 105 8.64 6.94 4.88
N ILE A 106 9.02 7.12 6.15
CA ILE A 106 8.86 6.07 7.17
C ILE A 106 7.38 5.83 7.43
N LEU A 107 6.59 6.90 7.59
CA LEU A 107 5.13 6.80 7.76
C LEU A 107 4.46 6.17 6.53
N TYR A 108 4.92 6.49 5.32
CA TYR A 108 4.45 5.83 4.10
C TYR A 108 4.76 4.34 4.11
N PHE A 109 5.98 3.95 4.48
CA PHE A 109 6.33 2.54 4.60
C PHE A 109 5.44 1.83 5.61
N MET A 110 5.17 2.44 6.76
CA MET A 110 4.24 1.89 7.77
C MET A 110 2.83 1.74 7.19
N LEU A 111 2.30 2.76 6.51
CA LEU A 111 0.98 2.69 5.85
C LEU A 111 0.87 1.56 4.85
N VAL A 112 1.85 1.45 3.96
CA VAL A 112 1.87 0.40 2.93
C VAL A 112 2.06 -0.97 3.58
N SER A 113 2.93 -1.09 4.58
CA SER A 113 3.13 -2.35 5.32
C SER A 113 1.84 -2.82 5.99
N ILE A 114 1.17 -1.94 6.74
CA ILE A 114 -0.10 -2.29 7.40
C ILE A 114 -1.14 -2.68 6.34
N ARG A 115 -1.28 -1.92 5.25
CA ARG A 115 -2.24 -2.21 4.18
C ARG A 115 -2.05 -3.59 3.56
N TYR A 116 -0.82 -3.99 3.25
CA TYR A 116 -0.55 -5.25 2.53
C TYR A 116 -0.30 -6.44 3.45
N CYS A 117 0.18 -6.24 4.68
CA CYS A 117 0.48 -7.32 5.62
C CYS A 117 -0.68 -7.61 6.59
N SER A 118 -1.57 -6.64 6.88
CA SER A 118 -2.68 -6.87 7.81
C SER A 118 -3.61 -8.02 7.44
N PRO A 119 -3.92 -8.32 6.15
CA PRO A 119 -4.70 -9.51 5.80
C PRO A 119 -4.14 -10.82 6.33
N LEU A 120 -2.82 -10.93 6.50
CA LEU A 120 -2.18 -12.15 7.01
C LEU A 120 -2.52 -12.41 8.48
N LEU A 121 -2.86 -11.36 9.24
CA LEU A 121 -3.21 -11.47 10.65
C LEU A 121 -4.53 -12.23 10.87
N LEU A 122 -5.38 -12.32 9.85
CA LEU A 122 -6.60 -13.14 9.91
C LEU A 122 -6.32 -14.64 9.99
N PHE A 123 -5.08 -15.06 9.71
CA PHE A 123 -4.60 -16.44 9.77
C PHE A 123 -3.49 -16.58 10.81
N SER A 124 -3.72 -16.03 12.01
CA SER A 124 -2.71 -15.93 13.07
C SER A 124 -2.04 -17.26 13.40
N ASP A 125 -2.81 -18.36 13.41
CA ASP A 125 -2.29 -19.68 13.76
C ASP A 125 -1.35 -20.27 12.69
N ASN A 126 -1.41 -19.76 11.46
CA ASN A 126 -0.59 -20.20 10.32
C ASN A 126 0.46 -19.15 9.90
N LEU A 127 0.67 -18.11 10.71
CA LEU A 127 1.59 -17.03 10.37
C LEU A 127 3.04 -17.49 10.54
N SER A 128 3.76 -17.63 9.43
CA SER A 128 5.20 -17.88 9.46
C SER A 128 5.99 -16.57 9.30
N TRP A 129 7.17 -16.49 9.93
CA TRP A 129 8.08 -15.36 9.75
C TRP A 129 8.50 -15.18 8.28
N SER A 130 8.69 -16.29 7.57
CA SER A 130 8.99 -16.28 6.13
C SER A 130 7.91 -15.59 5.30
N LEU A 131 6.62 -15.86 5.58
CA LEU A 131 5.48 -15.26 4.89
C LEU A 131 5.37 -13.76 5.19
N PHE A 132 5.63 -13.35 6.43
CA PHE A 132 5.63 -11.94 6.81
C PHE A 132 6.74 -11.17 6.10
N VAL A 133 7.96 -11.70 6.08
CA VAL A 133 9.11 -11.10 5.35
C VAL A 133 8.82 -11.04 3.85
N LEU A 134 8.26 -12.12 3.28
CA LEU A 134 7.83 -12.17 1.88
C LEU A 134 6.84 -11.03 1.57
N ALA A 135 5.80 -10.86 2.39
CA ALA A 135 4.78 -9.82 2.18
C ALA A 135 5.37 -8.40 2.22
N LEU A 136 6.33 -8.14 3.13
CA LEU A 136 7.07 -6.88 3.19
C LEU A 136 7.95 -6.64 1.95
N MET A 137 8.63 -7.68 1.46
CA MET A 137 9.52 -7.59 0.29
C MET A 137 8.74 -7.31 -0.99
N VAL A 138 7.63 -7.99 -1.21
CA VAL A 138 6.91 -7.95 -2.50
C VAL A 138 6.27 -6.58 -2.78
N PHE A 139 5.71 -5.91 -1.76
CA PHE A 139 5.00 -4.63 -1.96
C PHE A 139 5.58 -3.46 -1.14
N PRO A 140 5.57 -3.48 0.20
CA PRO A 140 6.02 -2.34 1.01
C PRO A 140 7.42 -1.83 0.69
N VAL A 141 8.42 -2.70 0.58
CA VAL A 141 9.80 -2.29 0.28
C VAL A 141 9.87 -1.60 -1.08
N ILE A 142 9.34 -2.23 -2.13
CA ILE A 142 9.37 -1.66 -3.48
C ILE A 142 8.59 -0.34 -3.54
N LYS A 143 7.38 -0.29 -2.98
CA LYS A 143 6.58 0.94 -3.00
C LYS A 143 7.23 2.08 -2.23
N THR A 144 7.89 1.79 -1.11
CA THR A 144 8.61 2.82 -0.36
C THR A 144 9.84 3.33 -1.13
N THR A 145 10.53 2.47 -1.87
CA THR A 145 11.61 2.94 -2.75
C THR A 145 11.10 3.75 -3.94
N GLU A 146 9.87 3.51 -4.40
CA GLU A 146 9.18 4.37 -5.38
C GLU A 146 8.70 5.70 -4.76
N PHE A 147 8.59 5.79 -3.44
CA PHE A 147 7.94 6.91 -2.76
C PHE A 147 8.60 8.24 -3.10
N ARG A 148 7.78 9.20 -3.57
CA ARG A 148 8.17 10.55 -4.00
C ARG A 148 9.07 10.63 -5.24
N SER A 149 9.30 9.54 -5.97
CA SER A 149 9.88 9.59 -7.32
C SER A 149 9.00 10.33 -8.35
N THR A 150 7.75 10.65 -7.99
CA THR A 150 6.73 11.29 -8.84
C THR A 150 6.47 12.78 -8.55
N LYS A 151 7.10 13.41 -7.53
CA LYS A 151 6.86 14.82 -7.17
C LYS A 151 8.05 15.75 -7.52
N PRO A 152 7.82 17.05 -7.81
CA PRO A 152 8.87 18.01 -8.20
C PRO A 152 9.96 18.19 -7.14
N THR A 153 11.12 18.63 -7.62
CA THR A 153 12.40 18.87 -6.89
C THR A 153 12.28 19.63 -5.57
N GLU A 154 11.36 20.59 -5.49
CA GLU A 154 11.28 21.56 -4.39
C GLU A 154 10.61 21.01 -3.12
N ILE A 155 9.96 19.84 -3.21
CA ILE A 155 9.05 19.33 -2.15
C ILE A 155 9.57 18.02 -1.52
N THR A 156 10.64 17.42 -2.06
CA THR A 156 11.01 16.04 -1.73
C THR A 156 12.38 15.88 -1.09
N THR A 157 12.38 15.08 -0.03
CA THR A 157 13.45 14.85 0.95
C THR A 157 14.35 13.66 0.62
N ASN A 158 14.13 12.93 -0.48
CA ASN A 158 14.95 11.77 -0.82
C ASN A 158 16.11 12.13 -1.77
N ILE A 159 17.09 12.86 -1.23
CA ILE A 159 18.25 13.35 -2.00
C ILE A 159 19.18 12.20 -2.41
N TYR A 160 19.32 11.16 -1.59
CA TYR A 160 20.30 10.08 -1.82
C TYR A 160 19.82 8.99 -2.78
N PHE A 161 18.58 8.47 -2.68
CA PHE A 161 18.08 7.47 -3.65
C PHE A 161 17.85 8.09 -5.04
N ARG A 162 17.44 9.36 -5.12
CA ARG A 162 17.22 10.08 -6.37
C ARG A 162 18.51 10.32 -7.16
N ARG A 163 19.64 10.57 -6.48
CA ARG A 163 20.93 10.86 -7.14
C ARG A 163 21.50 9.65 -7.87
N TYR A 164 21.24 8.45 -7.38
CA TYR A 164 21.89 7.22 -7.86
C TYR A 164 20.97 6.21 -8.54
N ILE A 165 19.66 6.19 -8.28
CA ILE A 165 18.79 5.06 -8.69
C ILE A 165 17.65 5.49 -9.64
N ILE A 166 16.92 6.57 -9.35
CA ILE A 166 15.83 7.04 -10.22
C ILE A 166 16.03 8.52 -10.53
N LYS A 167 16.78 8.83 -11.60
CA LYS A 167 16.69 10.14 -12.24
C LYS A 167 15.25 10.31 -12.73
N PHE A 168 14.63 11.44 -12.37
CA PHE A 168 13.25 11.83 -12.70
C PHE A 168 12.89 11.48 -14.15
N ASP A 169 12.15 10.39 -14.33
CA ASP A 169 11.61 9.98 -15.62
C ASP A 169 10.53 8.91 -15.39
N LYS A 170 9.27 9.28 -15.65
CA LYS A 170 8.13 8.36 -15.53
C LYS A 170 8.31 7.11 -16.41
N ASN A 171 9.05 7.22 -17.52
CA ASN A 171 9.33 6.10 -18.41
C ASN A 171 10.33 5.10 -17.80
N ARG A 172 11.13 5.52 -16.81
CA ARG A 172 12.10 4.66 -16.11
C ARG A 172 11.52 3.92 -14.93
N ILE A 173 10.35 4.31 -14.41
CA ILE A 173 9.70 3.66 -13.26
C ILE A 173 9.43 2.17 -13.57
N THR A 174 8.98 1.85 -14.78
CA THR A 174 8.72 0.46 -15.17
C THR A 174 10.01 -0.36 -15.20
N GLY A 175 11.09 0.19 -15.75
CA GLY A 175 12.40 -0.46 -15.75
C GLY A 175 12.97 -0.63 -14.33
N TYR A 176 12.78 0.38 -13.47
CA TYR A 176 13.14 0.31 -12.07
C TYR A 176 12.43 -0.86 -11.36
N ARG A 177 11.11 -1.01 -11.56
CA ARG A 177 10.34 -2.13 -11.00
C ARG A 177 10.94 -3.47 -11.44
N VAL A 178 11.23 -3.65 -12.72
CA VAL A 178 11.86 -4.88 -13.22
C VAL A 178 13.19 -5.15 -12.50
N MET A 179 14.07 -4.16 -12.42
CA MET A 179 15.35 -4.29 -11.71
C MET A 179 15.18 -4.62 -10.22
N ALA A 180 14.22 -3.97 -9.57
CA ALA A 180 13.94 -4.18 -8.16
C ALA A 180 13.44 -5.60 -7.89
N TYR A 181 12.50 -6.11 -8.69
CA TYR A 181 12.04 -7.51 -8.55
C TYR A 181 13.10 -8.52 -9.00
N ALA A 182 13.99 -8.19 -9.94
CA ALA A 182 15.15 -9.03 -10.25
C ALA A 182 16.08 -9.15 -9.04
N PHE A 183 16.39 -8.03 -8.39
CA PHE A 183 17.21 -8.02 -7.18
C PHE A 183 16.54 -8.76 -6.02
N LEU A 184 15.24 -8.55 -5.80
CA LEU A 184 14.48 -9.33 -4.81
C LEU A 184 14.47 -10.82 -5.11
N SER A 185 14.45 -11.22 -6.39
CA SER A 185 14.52 -12.63 -6.78
C SER A 185 15.86 -13.24 -6.37
N LEU A 186 16.98 -12.50 -6.53
CA LEU A 186 18.30 -12.95 -6.05
C LEU A 186 18.32 -13.10 -4.52
N ILE A 187 17.76 -12.15 -3.78
CA ILE A 187 17.62 -12.24 -2.32
C ILE A 187 16.74 -13.43 -1.93
N ALA A 188 15.65 -13.68 -2.65
CA ALA A 188 14.76 -14.81 -2.40
C ALA A 188 15.48 -16.15 -2.57
N PHE A 189 16.29 -16.30 -3.63
CA PHE A 189 17.13 -17.48 -3.82
C PHE A 189 18.16 -17.66 -2.70
N PHE A 190 18.77 -16.57 -2.23
CA PHE A 190 19.66 -16.62 -1.07
C PHE A 190 18.92 -17.10 0.20
N PHE A 191 17.72 -16.57 0.47
CA PHE A 191 16.91 -17.00 1.61
C PHE A 191 16.43 -18.45 1.48
N TYR A 192 16.19 -18.92 0.26
CA TYR A 192 15.90 -20.33 0.00
C TYR A 192 17.11 -21.22 0.26
N TRP A 193 18.31 -20.79 -0.13
CA TRP A 193 19.55 -21.53 0.08
C TRP A 193 19.87 -21.74 1.58
N ILE A 194 19.56 -20.76 2.43
CA ILE A 194 19.67 -20.89 3.88
C ILE A 194 18.43 -21.51 4.55
N SER A 195 17.51 -22.09 3.77
CA SER A 195 16.27 -22.72 4.22
C SER A 195 15.30 -21.81 4.99
N PHE A 196 15.40 -20.48 4.83
CA PHE A 196 14.46 -19.52 5.41
C PHE A 196 13.19 -19.39 4.56
N PHE A 197 13.33 -19.42 3.24
CA PHE A 197 12.21 -19.42 2.30
C PHE A 197 11.93 -20.82 1.76
N SER A 198 10.66 -21.12 1.55
CA SER A 198 10.22 -22.30 0.82
C SER A 198 10.36 -22.09 -0.69
N PHE A 199 10.30 -23.17 -1.46
CA PHE A 199 10.26 -23.09 -2.92
C PHE A 199 9.06 -22.24 -3.42
N MET A 200 7.93 -22.29 -2.73
CA MET A 200 6.74 -21.52 -3.08
C MET A 200 6.95 -20.02 -2.90
N ASP A 201 7.66 -19.60 -1.85
CA ASP A 201 7.97 -18.18 -1.61
C ASP A 201 8.84 -17.59 -2.74
N VAL A 202 9.83 -18.37 -3.19
CA VAL A 202 10.65 -18.00 -4.36
C VAL A 202 9.80 -17.91 -5.61
N CYS A 203 8.92 -18.89 -5.85
CA CYS A 203 8.02 -18.89 -7.01
C CYS A 203 7.12 -17.65 -7.03
N LEU A 204 6.64 -17.17 -5.88
CA LEU A 204 5.82 -15.96 -5.78
C LEU A 204 6.59 -14.70 -6.17
N ILE A 205 7.85 -14.56 -5.72
CA ILE A 205 8.69 -13.42 -6.10
C ILE A 205 9.03 -13.48 -7.60
N LEU A 206 9.35 -14.66 -8.13
CA LEU A 206 9.61 -14.86 -9.54
C LEU A 206 8.39 -14.58 -10.41
N TYR A 207 7.20 -15.00 -9.97
CA TYR A 207 5.94 -14.66 -10.63
C TYR A 207 5.77 -13.14 -10.74
N MET A 208 6.01 -12.40 -9.65
CA MET A 208 5.95 -10.95 -9.65
C MET A 208 7.00 -10.32 -10.56
N PHE A 209 8.21 -10.87 -10.60
CA PHE A 209 9.26 -10.45 -11.52
C PHE A 209 8.84 -10.63 -12.99
N LEU A 210 8.37 -11.83 -13.36
CA LEU A 210 7.90 -12.13 -14.72
C LEU A 210 6.73 -11.23 -15.12
N PHE A 211 5.79 -10.97 -14.20
CA PHE A 211 4.70 -10.03 -14.41
C PHE A 211 5.21 -8.59 -14.65
N ARG A 212 6.26 -8.13 -13.96
CA ARG A 212 6.85 -6.82 -14.24
C ARG A 212 7.60 -6.80 -15.58
N CYS A 213 8.27 -7.88 -15.95
CA CYS A 213 8.91 -8.02 -17.25
C CYS A 213 7.89 -7.93 -18.39
N SER A 214 6.75 -8.64 -18.28
CA SER A 214 5.71 -8.58 -19.31
C SER A 214 5.13 -7.17 -19.45
N LEU A 215 4.86 -6.48 -18.34
CA LEU A 215 4.42 -5.08 -18.36
C LEU A 215 5.45 -4.15 -19.00
N TYR A 216 6.74 -4.33 -18.70
CA TYR A 216 7.81 -3.54 -19.30
C TYR A 216 7.88 -3.73 -20.82
N LEU A 217 7.79 -4.98 -21.29
CA LEU A 217 7.78 -5.30 -22.72
C LEU A 217 6.56 -4.69 -23.42
N LEU A 218 5.36 -4.80 -22.83
CA LEU A 218 4.14 -4.21 -23.39
C LEU A 218 4.28 -2.69 -23.54
N ILE A 219 4.75 -2.00 -22.49
CA ILE A 219 4.97 -0.55 -22.55
C ILE A 219 6.02 -0.18 -23.60
N LYS A 220 7.12 -0.95 -23.70
CA LYS A 220 8.16 -0.72 -24.70
C LYS A 220 7.67 -0.97 -26.14
N SER A 221 6.70 -1.88 -26.32
CA SER A 221 6.05 -2.12 -27.61
C SER A 221 5.00 -1.07 -27.99
N GLY A 222 4.79 -0.04 -27.16
CA GLY A 222 3.90 1.08 -27.44
C GLY A 222 2.51 0.98 -26.80
N PHE A 223 2.23 -0.04 -25.99
CA PHE A 223 0.97 -0.10 -25.25
C PHE A 223 0.94 0.95 -24.14
N VAL A 224 -0.05 1.85 -24.22
CA VAL A 224 -0.28 2.88 -23.21
C VAL A 224 -1.39 2.41 -22.27
N PHE A 225 -1.02 2.01 -21.07
CA PHE A 225 -1.99 1.72 -20.01
C PHE A 225 -2.46 3.03 -19.38
N HIS A 226 -3.74 3.35 -19.54
CA HIS A 226 -4.35 4.49 -18.86
C HIS A 226 -4.14 4.33 -17.34
N GLU A 227 -3.63 5.37 -16.69
CA GLU A 227 -3.38 5.46 -15.23
C GLU A 227 -2.25 4.59 -14.63
N TYR A 228 -1.54 3.76 -15.40
CA TYR A 228 -0.44 2.93 -14.87
C TYR A 228 0.70 3.69 -14.18
N LEU A 229 0.89 4.96 -14.58
CA LEU A 229 1.91 5.88 -14.04
C LEU A 229 1.33 6.98 -13.14
N LYS A 230 0.02 6.98 -12.86
CA LYS A 230 -0.58 7.89 -11.87
C LYS A 230 -0.46 7.24 -10.48
N ASN A 231 0.65 7.51 -9.80
CA ASN A 231 0.78 7.34 -8.34
C ASN A 231 0.94 8.73 -7.70
#